data_AF-A0A935NVW0-F1
#
_entry.id   AF-A0A935NVW0-F1
#
_cell.length_a   1.000
_cell.length_b   1.000
_cell.length_c   1.000
_cell.angle_alpha   90.00
_cell.angle_beta   90.00
_cell.angle_gamma   90.00
#
_symmetry.space_group_name_H-M   'P 1'
#
loop_
_entity.id
_entity.type
_entity.pdbx_description
1 polymer ?
#
loop_
_entity_poly.entity_id
_entity_poly.type
_entity_poly.pdbx_seq_one_letter_code
_entity_poly.pdbx_strand_id
1 'polypeptide(L)'
;MSTLSDELARRLGISKEAFEARAAEKKREGALAARRDAEQRAATEHLLRAPRYPGAQPMTLAEARALLAKVPPLPANPAVDGLFDPETFTLPSVQWIDGAVELDELHLPAGGSNLIVAGALTVRGTLKQDFRAGGLLVLGDLRARHLVTTAELACTGDLTVDGVLFGNCTNYATNVWGKARAQVLISAKEHAFCFWGGHLAECTVDVEGGAPNLGGGQYTGETMHQVLHADFGDGRDEAQVAALLRRRDTALR
;
A
#
# COMPACT_ATOMS: atom_id res chain seq x y z
N MET A 1 -21.09 -54.89 -3.62
CA MET A 1 -19.75 -54.93 -3.02
C MET A 1 -19.60 -53.68 -2.16
N SER A 2 -19.21 -53.82 -0.89
CA SER A 2 -18.95 -52.67 0.01
C SER A 2 -17.67 -51.97 -0.46
N THR A 3 -17.67 -50.65 -0.59
CA THR A 3 -16.43 -49.90 -0.88
C THR A 3 -15.58 -49.74 0.39
N LEU A 4 -14.28 -49.49 0.24
CA LEU A 4 -13.37 -49.22 1.38
C LEU A 4 -13.89 -48.05 2.23
N SER A 5 -14.45 -47.01 1.59
CA SER A 5 -15.07 -45.87 2.26
C SER A 5 -16.28 -46.29 3.12
N ASP A 6 -17.09 -47.25 2.65
CA ASP A 6 -18.25 -47.74 3.41
C ASP A 6 -17.82 -48.51 4.67
N GLU A 7 -16.74 -49.30 4.57
CA GLU A 7 -16.19 -50.05 5.71
C GLU A 7 -15.57 -49.11 6.75
N LEU A 8 -14.82 -48.10 6.30
CA LEU A 8 -14.21 -47.09 7.17
C LEU A 8 -15.26 -46.21 7.85
N ALA A 9 -16.28 -45.76 7.12
CA ALA A 9 -17.39 -44.99 7.68
C ALA A 9 -18.11 -45.80 8.79
N ARG A 10 -18.37 -47.08 8.54
CA ARG A 10 -18.98 -47.99 9.54
C ARG A 10 -18.10 -48.17 10.77
N ARG A 11 -16.78 -48.38 10.61
CA ARG A 11 -15.85 -48.50 11.74
C ARG A 11 -15.79 -47.23 12.60
N LEU A 12 -15.96 -46.07 11.97
CA LEU A 12 -15.96 -44.76 12.64
C LEU A 12 -17.33 -44.35 13.19
N GLY A 13 -18.38 -45.15 12.97
CA GLY A 13 -19.74 -44.85 13.43
C GLY A 13 -20.35 -43.60 12.77
N ILE A 14 -19.95 -43.26 11.54
CA ILE A 14 -20.47 -42.11 10.79
C ILE A 14 -21.05 -42.54 9.44
N SER A 15 -21.88 -41.68 8.83
CA SER A 15 -22.37 -41.94 7.47
C SER A 15 -21.23 -41.85 6.44
N LYS A 16 -21.42 -42.48 5.28
CA LYS A 16 -20.49 -42.41 4.16
C LYS A 16 -20.28 -40.96 3.72
N GLU A 17 -21.35 -40.18 3.62
CA GLU A 17 -21.31 -38.77 3.22
C GLU A 17 -20.50 -37.94 4.21
N ALA A 18 -20.67 -38.17 5.52
CA ALA A 18 -19.87 -37.50 6.55
C ALA A 18 -18.38 -37.89 6.48
N PHE A 19 -18.08 -39.15 6.15
CA PHE A 19 -16.71 -39.61 5.93
C PHE A 19 -16.07 -38.95 4.71
N GLU A 20 -16.79 -38.91 3.58
CA GLU A 20 -16.32 -38.30 2.34
C GLU A 20 -16.14 -36.78 2.47
N ALA A 21 -17.06 -36.09 3.17
CA ALA A 21 -16.94 -34.67 3.49
C ALA A 21 -15.68 -34.38 4.32
N ARG A 22 -15.43 -35.17 5.38
CA ARG A 22 -14.21 -35.05 6.20
C ARG A 22 -12.94 -35.31 5.38
N ALA A 23 -12.97 -36.30 4.48
CA ALA A 23 -11.83 -36.59 3.61
C ALA A 23 -11.55 -35.44 2.62
N ALA A 24 -12.60 -34.86 2.03
CA ALA A 24 -12.51 -33.71 1.13
C ALA A 24 -11.98 -32.46 1.86
N GLU A 25 -12.47 -32.20 3.07
CA GLU A 25 -11.99 -31.11 3.92
C GLU A 25 -10.51 -31.27 4.26
N LYS A 26 -10.08 -32.44 4.74
CA LYS A 26 -8.66 -32.73 5.02
C LYS A 26 -7.78 -32.58 3.79
N LYS A 27 -8.26 -33.00 2.60
CA LYS A 27 -7.54 -32.81 1.34
C LYS A 27 -7.39 -31.32 0.99
N ARG A 28 -8.45 -30.53 1.18
CA ARG A 28 -8.43 -29.08 0.97
C ARG A 28 -7.46 -28.37 1.93
N GLU A 29 -7.47 -28.74 3.20
CA GLU A 29 -6.54 -28.21 4.21
C GLU A 29 -5.08 -28.53 3.85
N GLY A 30 -4.79 -29.78 3.46
CA GLY A 30 -3.46 -30.18 3.02
C GLY A 30 -2.97 -29.41 1.79
N ALA A 31 -3.85 -29.19 0.80
CA ALA A 31 -3.53 -28.38 -0.38
C ALA A 31 -3.27 -26.90 -0.03
N LEU A 32 -4.06 -26.33 0.88
CA LEU A 32 -3.88 -24.96 1.35
C LEU A 32 -2.57 -24.79 2.13
N ALA A 33 -2.23 -25.75 2.99
CA ALA A 33 -0.96 -25.76 3.72
C ALA A 33 0.24 -25.82 2.75
N ALA A 34 0.22 -26.73 1.78
CA ALA A 34 1.29 -26.83 0.78
C ALA A 34 1.46 -25.54 -0.05
N ARG A 35 0.36 -24.86 -0.39
CA ARG A 35 0.39 -23.56 -1.06
C ARG A 35 1.02 -22.48 -0.18
N ARG A 36 0.62 -22.39 1.10
CA ARG A 36 1.19 -21.42 2.05
C ARG A 36 2.70 -21.64 2.25
N ASP A 37 3.14 -22.89 2.31
CA ASP A 37 4.57 -23.21 2.41
C ASP A 37 5.34 -22.77 1.16
N ALA A 38 4.74 -22.94 -0.03
CA ALA A 38 5.34 -22.48 -1.29
C ALA A 38 5.41 -20.95 -1.36
N GLU A 39 4.35 -20.24 -0.98
CA GLU A 39 4.33 -18.78 -0.89
C GLU A 39 5.38 -18.28 0.11
N GLN A 40 5.48 -18.90 1.29
CA GLN A 40 6.46 -18.54 2.30
C GLN A 40 7.90 -18.73 1.80
N ARG A 41 8.19 -19.84 1.12
CA ARG A 41 9.53 -20.06 0.52
C ARG A 41 9.85 -19.00 -0.53
N ALA A 42 8.91 -18.72 -1.44
CA ALA A 42 9.10 -17.69 -2.47
C ALA A 42 9.34 -16.30 -1.86
N ALA A 43 8.60 -15.94 -0.80
CA ALA A 43 8.77 -14.68 -0.09
C ALA A 43 10.14 -14.60 0.61
N THR A 44 10.59 -15.69 1.23
CA THR A 44 11.92 -15.76 1.83
C THR A 44 13.02 -15.62 0.78
N GLU A 45 12.90 -16.29 -0.37
CA GLU A 45 13.86 -16.18 -1.48
C GLU A 45 13.92 -14.77 -2.07
N HIS A 46 12.77 -14.11 -2.24
CA HIS A 46 12.68 -12.72 -2.68
C HIS A 46 13.38 -11.78 -1.69
N LEU A 47 13.11 -11.94 -0.40
CA LEU A 47 13.64 -11.09 0.67
C LEU A 47 15.16 -11.15 0.83
N LEU A 48 15.78 -12.26 0.42
CA LEU A 48 17.24 -12.39 0.38
C LEU A 48 17.89 -11.51 -0.69
N ARG A 49 17.13 -11.10 -1.71
CA ARG A 49 17.60 -10.29 -2.85
C ARG A 49 17.09 -8.84 -2.79
N ALA A 50 15.99 -8.62 -2.07
CA ALA A 50 15.38 -7.31 -1.93
C ALA A 50 16.26 -6.34 -1.10
N PRO A 51 16.29 -5.04 -1.44
CA PRO A 51 16.96 -4.02 -0.63
C PRO A 51 16.41 -3.98 0.80
N ARG A 52 17.30 -3.80 1.79
CA ARG A 52 16.92 -3.63 3.19
C ARG A 52 16.60 -2.17 3.49
N TYR A 53 15.44 -1.91 4.06
CA TYR A 53 15.08 -0.56 4.49
C TYR A 53 15.71 -0.24 5.85
N PRO A 54 16.11 1.01 6.12
CA PRO A 54 16.70 1.39 7.40
C PRO A 54 15.80 1.04 8.58
N GLY A 55 16.34 0.32 9.57
CA GLY A 55 15.61 -0.11 10.76
C GLY A 55 14.62 -1.25 10.54
N ALA A 56 14.41 -1.71 9.31
CA ALA A 56 13.43 -2.74 9.00
C ALA A 56 13.98 -4.15 9.19
N GLN A 57 13.11 -5.05 9.64
CA GLN A 57 13.39 -6.47 9.84
C GLN A 57 12.56 -7.31 8.87
N PRO A 58 13.03 -8.52 8.49
CA PRO A 58 12.20 -9.45 7.73
C PRO A 58 10.97 -9.89 8.54
N MET A 59 9.84 -10.12 7.87
CA MET A 59 8.62 -10.67 8.48
C MET A 59 8.13 -11.88 7.66
N THR A 60 7.66 -12.92 8.34
CA THR A 60 7.01 -14.06 7.68
C THR A 60 5.62 -13.68 7.17
N LEU A 61 5.08 -14.43 6.20
CA LEU A 61 3.73 -14.16 5.69
C LEU A 61 2.65 -14.40 6.77
N ALA A 62 2.90 -15.32 7.70
CA ALA A 62 1.99 -15.57 8.81
C ALA A 62 1.94 -14.39 9.79
N GLU A 63 3.10 -13.84 10.14
CA GLU A 63 3.20 -12.63 10.98
C GLU A 63 2.58 -11.42 10.29
N ALA A 64 2.87 -11.22 9.00
CA ALA A 64 2.29 -10.13 8.22
C ALA A 64 0.75 -10.20 8.20
N ARG A 65 0.18 -11.37 7.92
CA ARG A 65 -1.28 -11.56 7.97
C ARG A 65 -1.87 -11.35 9.35
N ALA A 66 -1.18 -11.79 10.41
CA ALA A 66 -1.62 -11.58 11.79
C ALA A 66 -1.60 -10.09 12.18
N LEU A 67 -0.65 -9.31 11.64
CA LEU A 67 -0.60 -7.87 11.80
C LEU A 67 -1.70 -7.17 10.99
N LEU A 68 -1.85 -7.54 9.72
CA LEU A 68 -2.86 -6.99 8.80
C LEU A 68 -4.30 -7.25 9.27
N ALA A 69 -4.55 -8.38 9.94
CA ALA A 69 -5.84 -8.67 10.55
C ALA A 69 -6.24 -7.69 11.67
N LYS A 70 -5.30 -6.88 12.17
CA LYS A 70 -5.54 -5.83 13.18
C LYS A 70 -5.75 -4.45 12.57
N VAL A 71 -5.57 -4.30 11.25
CA VAL A 71 -5.82 -3.03 10.56
C VAL A 71 -7.29 -2.67 10.74
N PRO A 72 -7.62 -1.45 11.22
CA PRO A 72 -8.99 -1.04 11.39
C PRO A 72 -9.71 -1.04 10.03
N PRO A 73 -11.02 -1.35 10.00
CA PRO A 73 -11.80 -1.24 8.77
C PRO A 73 -11.74 0.20 8.23
N LEU A 74 -11.93 0.34 6.92
CA LEU A 74 -12.04 1.65 6.28
C LEU A 74 -13.16 2.47 6.94
N PRO A 75 -12.97 3.78 7.17
CA PRO A 75 -14.05 4.65 7.62
C PRO A 75 -15.17 4.67 6.58
N ALA A 76 -16.41 4.87 7.03
CA ALA A 76 -17.50 5.11 6.09
C ALA A 76 -17.35 6.51 5.46
N ASN A 77 -17.13 6.57 4.15
CA ASN A 77 -17.18 7.81 3.39
C ASN A 77 -17.83 7.53 2.02
N PRO A 78 -19.10 7.95 1.80
CA PRO A 78 -19.82 7.67 0.56
C PRO A 78 -19.28 8.43 -0.65
N ALA A 79 -18.37 9.37 -0.45
CA ALA A 79 -17.70 10.07 -1.54
C ALA A 79 -16.46 9.32 -2.04
N VAL A 80 -15.99 8.28 -1.33
CA VAL A 80 -14.79 7.50 -1.67
C VAL A 80 -15.20 6.12 -2.16
N ASP A 81 -15.03 5.86 -3.47
CA ASP A 81 -15.27 4.56 -4.10
C ASP A 81 -14.04 3.61 -4.02
N GLY A 82 -13.08 3.92 -3.15
CA GLY A 82 -11.83 3.18 -2.98
C GLY A 82 -11.99 1.84 -2.28
N LEU A 83 -11.14 0.89 -2.65
CA LEU A 83 -10.98 -0.40 -1.96
C LEU A 83 -9.55 -0.50 -1.42
N PHE A 84 -9.44 -1.06 -0.22
CA PHE A 84 -8.17 -1.46 0.38
C PHE A 84 -8.19 -2.97 0.57
N ASP A 85 -7.22 -3.67 -0.02
CA ASP A 85 -7.01 -5.10 0.21
C ASP A 85 -5.72 -5.29 1.00
N PRO A 86 -5.79 -5.59 2.32
CA PRO A 86 -4.59 -5.77 3.12
C PRO A 86 -3.69 -6.92 2.62
N GLU A 87 -4.22 -7.93 1.91
CA GLU A 87 -3.42 -9.07 1.46
C GLU A 87 -2.38 -8.66 0.41
N THR A 88 -2.57 -7.56 -0.32
CA THR A 88 -1.58 -7.02 -1.28
C THR A 88 -0.25 -6.67 -0.61
N PHE A 89 -0.29 -6.35 0.69
CA PHE A 89 0.90 -6.04 1.49
C PHE A 89 1.68 -7.27 1.96
N THR A 90 1.24 -8.50 1.64
CA THR A 90 1.95 -9.73 2.03
C THR A 90 2.98 -10.21 1.01
N LEU A 91 2.78 -9.91 -0.28
CA LEU A 91 3.62 -10.39 -1.38
C LEU A 91 4.23 -9.22 -2.17
N PRO A 92 5.44 -9.34 -2.73
CA PRO A 92 6.24 -10.56 -2.87
C PRO A 92 6.99 -10.98 -1.59
N SER A 93 7.24 -10.05 -0.66
CA SER A 93 7.77 -10.32 0.68
C SER A 93 7.58 -9.10 1.56
N VAL A 94 7.73 -9.23 2.88
CA VAL A 94 7.48 -8.14 3.83
C VAL A 94 8.72 -7.84 4.67
N GLN A 95 9.01 -6.54 4.78
CA GLN A 95 9.85 -5.97 5.83
C GLN A 95 8.99 -5.14 6.76
N TRP A 96 9.36 -5.08 8.04
CA TRP A 96 8.59 -4.37 9.05
C TRP A 96 9.48 -3.53 9.96
N ILE A 97 8.93 -2.43 10.45
CA ILE A 97 9.53 -1.60 11.48
C ILE A 97 8.56 -1.59 12.67
N ASP A 98 9.06 -1.93 13.86
CA ASP A 98 8.28 -1.89 15.09
C ASP A 98 8.20 -0.47 15.64
N GLY A 99 6.98 0.02 15.88
CA GLY A 99 6.75 1.35 16.42
C GLY A 99 7.00 2.50 15.43
N ALA A 100 7.12 3.70 16.00
CA ALA A 100 7.32 4.93 15.24
C ALA A 100 8.78 5.07 14.79
N VAL A 101 8.99 5.64 13.60
CA VAL A 101 10.33 5.83 13.02
C VAL A 101 10.45 7.16 12.29
N GLU A 102 11.62 7.76 12.41
CA GLU A 102 12.01 8.94 11.63
C GLU A 102 13.17 8.59 10.71
N LEU A 103 13.08 9.02 9.45
CA LEU A 103 14.10 8.81 8.42
C LEU A 103 14.38 10.15 7.71
N ASP A 104 15.60 10.33 7.22
CA ASP A 104 15.92 11.51 6.40
C ASP A 104 15.29 11.38 5.01
N GLU A 105 15.45 10.22 4.38
CA GLU A 105 14.93 9.88 3.05
C GLU A 105 14.44 8.44 3.07
N LEU A 106 13.42 8.12 2.27
CA LEU A 106 12.94 6.75 2.11
C LEU A 106 12.69 6.47 0.62
N HIS A 107 13.40 5.51 0.06
CA HIS A 107 13.23 5.07 -1.32
C HIS A 107 12.87 3.58 -1.36
N LEU A 108 11.71 3.28 -1.92
CA LEU A 108 11.25 1.93 -2.24
C LEU A 108 11.47 1.71 -3.74
N PRO A 109 12.48 0.92 -4.13
CA PRO A 109 12.78 0.70 -5.54
C PRO A 109 11.83 -0.31 -6.17
N ALA A 110 11.78 -0.32 -7.50
CA ALA A 110 11.03 -1.30 -8.28
C ALA A 110 11.45 -2.74 -7.92
N GLY A 111 10.47 -3.62 -7.73
CA GLY A 111 10.72 -5.00 -7.28
C GLY A 111 11.22 -5.12 -5.84
N GLY A 112 11.14 -4.05 -5.05
CA GLY A 112 11.38 -4.09 -3.61
C GLY A 112 10.32 -4.92 -2.85
N SER A 113 10.63 -5.25 -1.60
CA SER A 113 9.65 -5.83 -0.67
C SER A 113 8.61 -4.81 -0.24
N ASN A 114 7.46 -5.25 0.24
CA ASN A 114 6.55 -4.37 0.99
C ASN A 114 7.21 -3.93 2.30
N LEU A 115 6.86 -2.72 2.76
CA LEU A 115 7.28 -2.18 4.05
C LEU A 115 6.04 -1.89 4.91
N ILE A 116 5.98 -2.47 6.11
CA ILE A 116 4.95 -2.18 7.11
C ILE A 116 5.61 -1.44 8.29
N VAL A 117 5.12 -0.26 8.64
CA VAL A 117 5.53 0.47 9.84
C VAL A 117 4.44 0.35 10.88
N ALA A 118 4.73 -0.31 12.01
CA ALA A 118 3.78 -0.55 13.10
C ALA A 118 3.65 0.68 14.04
N GLY A 119 3.51 1.87 13.45
CA GLY A 119 3.44 3.14 14.15
C GLY A 119 3.47 4.31 13.17
N ALA A 120 3.83 5.50 13.66
CA ALA A 120 3.99 6.68 12.81
C ALA A 120 5.29 6.66 12.01
N LEU A 121 5.26 7.16 10.78
CA LEU A 121 6.44 7.31 9.92
C LEU A 121 6.64 8.80 9.60
N THR A 122 7.81 9.34 9.93
CA THR A 122 8.23 10.68 9.49
C THR A 122 9.43 10.57 8.55
N VAL A 123 9.31 11.12 7.35
CA VAL A 123 10.40 11.26 6.38
C VAL A 123 10.72 12.74 6.23
N ARG A 124 11.88 13.19 6.73
CA ARG A 124 12.25 14.62 6.74
C ARG A 124 12.44 15.22 5.35
N GLY A 125 12.80 14.38 4.39
CA GLY A 125 12.97 14.70 2.97
C GLY A 125 11.94 14.01 2.10
N THR A 126 12.40 13.26 1.10
CA THR A 126 11.54 12.62 0.10
C THR A 126 11.22 11.17 0.47
N LEU A 127 9.93 10.84 0.41
CA LEU A 127 9.45 9.47 0.32
C LEU A 127 9.17 9.16 -1.16
N LYS A 128 9.89 8.20 -1.72
CA LYS A 128 9.74 7.79 -3.12
C LYS A 128 9.41 6.31 -3.24
N GLN A 129 8.36 5.99 -3.97
CA GLN A 129 8.09 4.65 -4.50
C GLN A 129 8.25 4.69 -6.02
N ASP A 130 9.17 3.88 -6.56
CA ASP A 130 9.28 3.70 -8.01
C ASP A 130 8.11 2.87 -8.56
N PHE A 131 7.90 2.89 -9.88
CA PHE A 131 6.89 2.05 -10.52
C PHE A 131 7.13 0.57 -10.21
N ARG A 132 6.09 -0.13 -9.71
CA ARG A 132 6.17 -1.51 -9.22
C ARG A 132 7.11 -1.71 -8.03
N ALA A 133 7.32 -0.68 -7.22
CA ALA A 133 7.84 -0.87 -5.89
C ALA A 133 6.88 -1.72 -5.04
N GLY A 134 7.38 -2.28 -3.94
CA GLY A 134 6.52 -2.84 -2.90
C GLY A 134 5.61 -1.77 -2.30
N GLY A 135 4.49 -2.22 -1.74
CA GLY A 135 3.56 -1.37 -1.02
C GLY A 135 4.14 -0.84 0.29
N LEU A 136 3.72 0.36 0.68
CA LEU A 136 4.02 0.95 1.98
C LEU A 136 2.74 1.03 2.83
N LEU A 137 2.72 0.36 3.98
CA LEU A 137 1.63 0.46 4.96
C LEU A 137 2.15 1.08 6.25
N VAL A 138 1.53 2.17 6.69
CA VAL A 138 1.84 2.86 7.96
C VAL A 138 0.64 2.71 8.90
N LEU A 139 0.84 2.01 10.02
CA LEU A 139 -0.17 1.81 11.06
C LEU A 139 -0.20 2.99 12.03
N GLY A 140 -0.36 4.20 11.50
CA GLY A 140 -0.31 5.46 12.21
C GLY A 140 -0.28 6.64 11.24
N ASP A 141 0.24 7.77 11.72
CA ASP A 141 0.39 8.97 10.91
C ASP A 141 1.61 8.86 9.98
N LEU A 142 1.47 9.37 8.76
CA LEU A 142 2.55 9.49 7.79
C LEU A 142 2.85 10.97 7.54
N ARG A 143 4.08 11.38 7.81
CA ARG A 143 4.60 12.70 7.45
C ARG A 143 5.75 12.59 6.47
N ALA A 144 5.74 13.42 5.43
CA ALA A 144 6.87 13.59 4.53
C ALA A 144 7.02 15.05 4.13
N ARG A 145 8.23 15.49 3.72
CA ARG A 145 8.36 16.78 3.04
C ARG A 145 7.82 16.68 1.62
N HIS A 146 8.23 15.66 0.89
CA HIS A 146 7.72 15.32 -0.42
C HIS A 146 7.38 13.83 -0.49
N LEU A 147 6.31 13.50 -1.21
CA LEU A 147 5.87 12.13 -1.43
C LEU A 147 5.64 11.93 -2.93
N VAL A 148 6.40 11.01 -3.52
CA VAL A 148 6.28 10.59 -4.92
C VAL A 148 5.93 9.10 -4.92
N THR A 149 4.74 8.74 -5.40
CA THR A 149 4.32 7.34 -5.43
C THR A 149 3.70 6.92 -6.76
N THR A 150 4.10 5.74 -7.21
CA THR A 150 3.51 5.01 -8.34
C THR A 150 3.24 3.55 -7.98
N ALA A 151 3.13 3.29 -6.67
CA ALA A 151 2.84 2.00 -6.09
C ALA A 151 1.74 2.14 -5.04
N GLU A 152 1.43 1.06 -4.35
CA GLU A 152 0.40 1.07 -3.31
C GLU A 152 0.93 1.75 -2.04
N LEU A 153 0.13 2.67 -1.49
CA LEU A 153 0.41 3.34 -0.22
C LEU A 153 -0.85 3.32 0.64
N ALA A 154 -0.70 3.00 1.92
CA ALA A 154 -1.77 3.10 2.88
C ALA A 154 -1.27 3.66 4.21
N CYS A 155 -2.04 4.56 4.85
CA CYS A 155 -1.83 4.93 6.23
C CYS A 155 -3.15 4.99 7.01
N THR A 156 -3.16 4.41 8.21
CA THR A 156 -4.38 4.33 9.04
C THR A 156 -4.64 5.60 9.85
N GLY A 157 -3.66 6.50 9.94
CA GLY A 157 -3.79 7.83 10.56
C GLY A 157 -3.87 8.95 9.51
N ASP A 158 -3.35 10.12 9.88
CA ASP A 158 -3.30 11.30 9.02
C ASP A 158 -2.09 11.24 8.07
N LEU A 159 -2.26 11.81 6.87
CA LEU A 159 -1.17 12.02 5.92
C LEU A 159 -0.84 13.52 5.87
N THR A 160 0.39 13.89 6.21
CA THR A 160 0.88 15.28 6.06
C THR A 160 2.07 15.32 5.12
N VAL A 161 1.92 16.03 4.00
CA VAL A 161 2.98 16.30 3.04
C VAL A 161 3.25 17.79 3.00
N ASP A 162 4.39 18.23 3.54
CA ASP A 162 4.67 19.67 3.69
C ASP A 162 4.80 20.39 2.33
N GLY A 163 5.22 19.67 1.29
CA GLY A 163 5.35 20.15 -0.08
C GLY A 163 4.42 19.42 -1.05
N VAL A 164 4.97 18.46 -1.79
CA VAL A 164 4.29 17.87 -2.97
C VAL A 164 3.93 16.42 -2.72
N LEU A 165 2.65 16.11 -2.90
CA LEU A 165 2.11 14.75 -2.99
C LEU A 165 1.85 14.44 -4.47
N PHE A 166 2.65 13.57 -5.06
CA PHE A 166 2.58 13.18 -6.47
C PHE A 166 2.23 11.71 -6.60
N GLY A 167 1.16 11.41 -7.35
CA GLY A 167 0.70 10.08 -7.69
C GLY A 167 0.69 9.87 -9.19
N ASN A 168 1.28 8.79 -9.71
CA ASN A 168 1.40 8.54 -11.16
C ASN A 168 1.22 7.07 -11.55
N CYS A 169 0.04 6.50 -11.26
CA CYS A 169 -0.31 5.15 -11.70
C CYS A 169 -1.81 4.87 -11.58
N THR A 170 -2.42 4.32 -12.64
CA THR A 170 -3.81 3.85 -12.67
C THR A 170 -4.06 2.59 -11.83
N ASN A 171 -3.00 1.82 -11.54
CA ASN A 171 -3.14 0.46 -11.00
C ASN A 171 -3.03 0.39 -9.48
N TYR A 172 -2.63 1.49 -8.85
CA TYR A 172 -2.40 1.56 -7.41
C TYR A 172 -3.09 2.79 -6.84
N ALA A 173 -3.43 2.71 -5.56
CA ALA A 173 -4.07 3.79 -4.84
C ALA A 173 -3.21 4.24 -3.66
N THR A 174 -3.37 5.52 -3.33
CA THR A 174 -2.96 6.10 -2.05
C THR A 174 -4.17 6.12 -1.14
N ASN A 175 -4.11 5.37 -0.04
CA ASN A 175 -5.23 5.19 0.86
C ASN A 175 -4.97 5.82 2.24
N VAL A 176 -5.81 6.76 2.68
CA VAL A 176 -5.63 7.49 3.96
C VAL A 176 -6.92 7.48 4.77
N TRP A 177 -6.88 6.90 5.97
CA TRP A 177 -8.07 6.74 6.82
C TRP A 177 -8.41 8.07 7.49
N GLY A 178 -7.37 8.75 7.99
CA GLY A 178 -7.47 10.08 8.54
C GLY A 178 -7.53 11.17 7.48
N LYS A 179 -7.13 12.38 7.86
CA LYS A 179 -7.11 13.53 6.97
C LYS A 179 -5.80 13.56 6.18
N ALA A 180 -5.90 13.82 4.88
CA ALA A 180 -4.73 14.11 4.05
C ALA A 180 -4.49 15.63 3.92
N ARG A 181 -3.26 16.08 4.06
CA ARG A 181 -2.84 17.46 3.80
C ARG A 181 -1.63 17.47 2.88
N ALA A 182 -1.66 18.32 1.86
CA ALA A 182 -0.51 18.62 1.01
C ALA A 182 -0.48 20.12 0.66
N GLN A 183 0.68 20.68 0.37
CA GLN A 183 0.71 22.00 -0.27
C GLN A 183 0.26 21.87 -1.73
N VAL A 184 0.88 20.97 -2.48
CA VAL A 184 0.49 20.65 -3.87
C VAL A 184 0.18 19.18 -3.97
N LEU A 185 -1.01 18.85 -4.48
CA LEU A 185 -1.38 17.50 -4.88
C LEU A 185 -1.33 17.41 -6.40
N ILE A 186 -0.59 16.44 -6.92
CA ILE A 186 -0.48 16.19 -8.36
C ILE A 186 -0.98 14.78 -8.63
N SER A 187 -2.02 14.66 -9.45
CA SER A 187 -2.47 13.38 -10.01
C SER A 187 -2.06 13.30 -11.47
N ALA A 188 -1.27 12.29 -11.79
CA ALA A 188 -0.92 11.89 -13.14
C ALA A 188 -1.38 10.46 -13.39
N LYS A 189 -1.70 10.13 -14.65
CA LYS A 189 -2.21 8.80 -15.05
C LYS A 189 -3.33 8.29 -14.13
N GLU A 190 -4.30 9.16 -13.84
CA GLU A 190 -5.50 8.84 -13.06
C GLU A 190 -5.18 8.14 -11.73
N HIS A 191 -4.10 8.53 -11.04
CA HIS A 191 -3.76 7.92 -9.75
C HIS A 191 -4.88 8.13 -8.73
N ALA A 192 -5.32 7.03 -8.14
CA ALA A 192 -6.44 7.03 -7.21
C ALA A 192 -5.99 7.48 -5.81
N PHE A 193 -6.38 8.69 -5.43
CA PHE A 193 -6.24 9.21 -4.06
C PHE A 193 -7.52 8.99 -3.23
N CYS A 194 -7.54 7.96 -2.41
CA CYS A 194 -8.68 7.63 -1.57
C CYS A 194 -8.47 8.22 -0.17
N PHE A 195 -9.12 9.35 0.11
CA PHE A 195 -8.97 10.10 1.37
C PHE A 195 -10.25 10.02 2.20
N TRP A 196 -10.35 9.02 3.08
CA TRP A 196 -11.57 8.76 3.84
C TRP A 196 -11.87 9.82 4.89
N GLY A 197 -10.85 10.38 5.55
CA GLY A 197 -11.01 11.55 6.43
C GLY A 197 -11.04 12.88 5.70
N GLY A 198 -11.14 12.86 4.36
CA GLY A 198 -11.09 14.03 3.49
C GLY A 198 -9.66 14.55 3.31
N HIS A 199 -9.53 15.61 2.53
CA HIS A 199 -8.22 16.20 2.24
C HIS A 199 -8.24 17.72 2.18
N LEU A 200 -7.05 18.30 2.36
CA LEU A 200 -6.78 19.72 2.18
C LEU A 200 -5.51 19.86 1.33
N ALA A 201 -5.66 20.31 0.10
CA ALA A 201 -4.56 20.71 -0.77
C ALA A 201 -4.67 22.19 -1.09
N GLU A 202 -3.57 22.96 -1.01
CA GLU A 202 -3.58 24.38 -1.39
C GLU A 202 -3.65 24.54 -2.91
N CYS A 203 -3.03 23.62 -3.64
CA CYS A 203 -3.08 23.54 -5.09
C CYS A 203 -3.28 22.08 -5.53
N THR A 204 -4.09 21.88 -6.57
CA THR A 204 -4.34 20.56 -7.15
C THR A 204 -4.07 20.61 -8.65
N VAL A 205 -3.18 19.74 -9.11
CA VAL A 205 -2.81 19.61 -10.52
C VAL A 205 -3.26 18.25 -11.00
N ASP A 206 -4.27 18.24 -11.85
CA ASP A 206 -4.68 17.06 -12.60
C ASP A 206 -4.05 17.16 -13.99
N VAL A 207 -3.03 16.33 -14.25
CA VAL A 207 -2.23 16.40 -15.48
C VAL A 207 -3.05 15.97 -16.70
N GLU A 208 -4.03 15.10 -16.52
CA GLU A 208 -4.78 14.50 -17.63
C GLU A 208 -6.27 14.91 -17.64
N GLY A 209 -6.74 15.61 -16.61
CA GLY A 209 -8.13 16.07 -16.49
C GLY A 209 -9.11 14.94 -16.19
N GLY A 210 -8.61 13.82 -15.68
CA GLY A 210 -9.35 12.58 -15.46
C GLY A 210 -9.15 11.98 -14.07
N ALA A 211 -8.62 12.75 -13.11
CA ALA A 211 -8.39 12.22 -11.76
C ALA A 211 -9.73 11.75 -11.15
N PRO A 212 -9.91 10.42 -10.94
CA PRO A 212 -11.24 9.83 -10.78
C PRO A 212 -11.92 10.21 -9.46
N ASN A 213 -11.16 10.74 -8.50
CA ASN A 213 -11.60 10.95 -7.12
C ASN A 213 -11.22 12.31 -6.51
N LEU A 214 -10.74 13.26 -7.32
CA LEU A 214 -10.50 14.64 -6.86
C LEU A 214 -11.70 15.58 -7.10
N GLY A 215 -12.73 15.13 -7.82
CA GLY A 215 -14.00 15.84 -7.97
C GLY A 215 -15.04 15.41 -6.93
N GLY A 216 -16.06 16.26 -6.66
CA GLY A 216 -17.32 15.81 -6.06
C GLY A 216 -17.42 15.69 -4.53
N GLY A 217 -17.05 16.73 -3.78
CA GLY A 217 -17.48 16.87 -2.37
C GLY A 217 -16.51 16.37 -1.30
N GLN A 218 -15.39 15.77 -1.67
CA GLN A 218 -14.25 15.53 -0.76
C GLN A 218 -13.36 16.76 -0.55
N TYR A 219 -13.65 17.84 -1.28
CA TYR A 219 -12.79 19.00 -1.47
C TYR A 219 -13.28 20.20 -0.65
N THR A 220 -12.39 20.86 0.10
CA THR A 220 -12.70 22.11 0.82
C THR A 220 -11.84 23.31 0.40
N GLY A 221 -11.03 23.18 -0.66
CA GLY A 221 -10.15 24.25 -1.18
C GLY A 221 -10.70 24.91 -2.45
N GLU A 222 -9.93 25.82 -3.06
CA GLU A 222 -10.14 26.29 -4.44
C GLU A 222 -9.26 25.48 -5.39
N THR A 223 -9.85 24.83 -6.41
CA THR A 223 -9.09 24.09 -7.42
C THR A 223 -8.47 25.07 -8.40
N MET A 224 -7.22 25.44 -8.17
CA MET A 224 -6.42 26.05 -9.24
C MET A 224 -5.96 24.96 -10.20
N HIS A 225 -6.64 24.83 -11.34
CA HIS A 225 -6.12 24.09 -12.48
C HIS A 225 -4.91 24.84 -13.06
N GLN A 226 -3.73 24.61 -12.49
CA GLN A 226 -2.48 25.03 -13.11
C GLN A 226 -1.93 23.87 -13.94
N VAL A 227 -1.83 24.09 -15.26
CA VAL A 227 -0.95 23.31 -16.11
C VAL A 227 0.46 23.43 -15.53
N LEU A 228 1.13 22.29 -15.28
CA LEU A 228 2.52 22.28 -14.82
C LEU A 228 3.34 23.24 -15.69
N HIS A 229 4.08 24.16 -15.05
CA HIS A 229 4.88 25.18 -15.73
C HIS A 229 5.76 24.53 -16.81
N ALA A 230 6.05 25.21 -17.92
CA ALA A 230 6.82 24.63 -19.02
C ALA A 230 8.21 24.08 -18.61
N ASP A 231 8.74 24.53 -17.47
CA ASP A 231 10.01 24.06 -16.89
C ASP A 231 9.92 22.68 -16.20
N PHE A 232 8.70 22.16 -15.98
CA PHE A 232 8.48 20.83 -15.35
C PHE A 232 8.82 19.66 -16.27
N GLY A 233 9.09 19.88 -17.56
CA GLY A 233 9.39 18.83 -18.54
C GLY A 233 8.23 17.84 -18.70
N ASP A 234 8.54 16.54 -18.72
CA ASP A 234 7.48 15.52 -18.73
C ASP A 234 6.88 15.40 -17.33
N GLY A 235 5.66 15.90 -17.15
CA GLY A 235 4.91 15.81 -15.89
C GLY A 235 4.63 14.38 -15.42
N ARG A 236 4.97 13.36 -16.21
CA ARG A 236 4.90 11.94 -15.88
C ARG A 236 6.25 11.34 -15.48
N ASP A 237 7.38 12.05 -15.61
CA ASP A 237 8.69 11.54 -15.23
C ASP A 237 8.91 11.70 -13.72
N GLU A 238 8.75 10.60 -13.00
CA GLU A 238 8.94 10.48 -11.55
C GLU A 238 10.34 10.95 -11.10
N ALA A 239 11.38 10.64 -11.89
CA ALA A 239 12.75 11.00 -11.55
C ALA A 239 12.98 12.50 -11.75
N GLN A 240 12.41 13.07 -12.82
CA GLN A 240 12.44 14.52 -13.06
C GLN A 240 11.69 15.28 -11.97
N VAL A 241 10.47 14.85 -11.62
CA VAL A 241 9.69 15.46 -10.54
C VAL A 241 10.46 15.40 -9.22
N ALA A 242 10.95 14.22 -8.83
CA ALA A 242 11.74 14.08 -7.61
C ALA A 242 13.02 14.96 -7.62
N ALA A 243 13.69 15.09 -8.77
CA ALA A 243 14.87 15.95 -8.90
C ALA A 243 14.54 17.44 -8.81
N LEU A 244 13.43 17.89 -9.41
CA LEU A 244 12.96 19.28 -9.33
C LEU A 244 12.60 19.65 -7.89
N LEU A 245 11.93 18.76 -7.15
CA LEU A 245 11.58 18.97 -5.75
C LEU A 245 12.84 19.15 -4.87
N ARG A 246 13.84 18.28 -5.03
CA ARG A 246 15.13 18.40 -4.32
C ARG A 246 15.86 19.72 -4.62
N ARG A 247 15.80 20.21 -5.85
CA ARG A 247 16.43 21.50 -6.23
C ARG A 247 15.74 22.68 -5.54
N ARG A 248 14.40 22.70 -5.52
CA ARG A 248 13.62 23.76 -4.90
C ARG A 248 13.91 23.88 -3.40
N ASP A 249 14.10 22.75 -2.73
CA ASP A 249 14.47 22.69 -1.32
C ASP A 249 15.83 23.29 -0.99
N THR A 250 16.78 23.12 -1.91
CA THR A 250 18.13 23.68 -1.77
C THR A 250 18.12 25.19 -1.97
N ALA A 251 17.22 25.71 -2.80
CA ALA A 251 17.10 27.14 -3.07
C ALA A 251 16.39 27.95 -1.96
N LEU A 252 15.67 27.27 -1.05
CA LEU A 252 14.92 27.89 0.05
C LEU A 252 15.69 27.91 1.39
N ARG A 253 16.94 27.43 1.42
CA ARG A 253 17.84 27.47 2.58
C ARG A 253 18.91 28.54 2.38
#